data_AF-A0A941YX75-F1
#
_entry.id   AF-A0A941YX75-F1
#
_cell.length_a   1.000
_cell.length_b   1.000
_cell.length_c   1.000
_cell.angle_alpha   90.00
_cell.angle_beta   90.00
_cell.angle_gamma   90.00
#
_symmetry.space_group_name_H-M   'P 1'
#
loop_
_entity.id
_entity.type
_entity.pdbx_description
1 polymer ?
#
loop_
_entity_poly.entity_id
_entity_poly.type
_entity_poly.pdbx_seq_one_letter_code
_entity_poly.pdbx_strand_id
1 'polypeptide(L)' 'MVTNALEVNPQRLWDSLERSAEIGRFRDVGLRRLALSTEDKIMRDQFVDWAQ' A
#
# COMPACT_ATOMS: atom_id res chain seq x y z
N MET A 1 -18.05 -10.65 -29.77
CA MET A 1 -17.21 -11.19 -28.69
C MET A 1 -17.57 -10.43 -27.43
N VAL A 2 -17.97 -11.11 -26.35
CA VAL A 2 -18.23 -10.44 -25.07
C VAL A 2 -16.89 -10.24 -24.39
N THR A 3 -16.44 -8.99 -24.31
CA THR A 3 -15.22 -8.64 -23.58
C THR A 3 -15.48 -8.88 -22.10
N ASN A 4 -14.56 -9.57 -21.42
CA ASN A 4 -14.63 -9.71 -19.97
C ASN A 4 -14.44 -8.31 -19.35
N ALA A 5 -15.49 -7.80 -18.70
CA ALA A 5 -15.54 -6.45 -18.13
C ALA A 5 -14.95 -6.38 -16.71
N LEU A 6 -14.23 -7.42 -16.26
CA LEU A 6 -13.55 -7.40 -14.97
C LEU A 6 -12.33 -6.47 -15.03
N GLU A 7 -12.46 -5.30 -14.43
CA GLU A 7 -11.41 -4.29 -14.34
C GLU A 7 -11.08 -3.95 -12.88
N VAL A 8 -9.85 -3.53 -12.63
CA VAL A 8 -9.45 -2.99 -11.31
C VAL A 8 -9.99 -1.58 -11.14
N ASN A 9 -10.16 -1.13 -9.90
CA ASN A 9 -10.33 0.29 -9.61
C ASN A 9 -8.94 0.95 -9.49
N PRO A 10 -8.48 1.73 -10.50
CA PRO A 10 -7.13 2.29 -10.50
C PRO A 10 -6.94 3.36 -9.42
N GLN A 11 -7.96 4.17 -9.15
CA GLN A 11 -7.88 5.20 -8.11
C GLN A 11 -7.71 4.57 -6.73
N ARG A 12 -8.55 3.57 -6.40
CA ARG A 12 -8.44 2.84 -5.13
C ARG A 12 -7.06 2.19 -4.95
N LEU A 13 -6.51 1.63 -6.03
CA LEU A 13 -5.15 1.09 -5.99
C LEU A 13 -4.13 2.19 -5.70
N TRP A 14 -4.20 3.32 -6.43
CA TRP A 14 -3.27 4.43 -6.26
C TRP A 14 -3.33 5.01 -4.84
N ASP A 15 -4.53 5.24 -4.30
CA ASP A 15 -4.73 5.73 -2.93
C ASP A 15 -4.09 4.79 -1.90
N SER A 16 -4.19 3.47 -2.10
CA SER A 16 -3.57 2.48 -1.20
C SER A 16 -2.04 2.47 -1.28
N LEU A 17 -1.48 2.77 -2.45
CA LEU A 17 -0.04 2.91 -2.64
C LEU A 17 0.48 4.17 -1.96
N GLU A 18 -0.23 5.29 -2.10
CA GLU A 18 0.11 6.55 -1.42
C GLU A 18 0.07 6.38 0.10
N ARG A 19 -0.98 5.74 0.62
CA ARG A 19 -1.08 5.42 2.05
C ARG A 19 0.07 4.53 2.53
N SER A 20 0.47 3.52 1.75
CA SER A 20 1.63 2.67 2.06
C SER A 20 2.95 3.45 2.06
N ALA A 21 3.09 4.43 1.17
CA ALA A 21 4.29 5.25 1.03
C ALA A 21 4.49 6.24 2.20
N GLU A 22 3.41 6.63 2.90
CA GLU A 22 3.49 7.42 4.13
C GLU A 22 4.20 6.68 5.27
N ILE A 23 4.06 5.35 5.33
CA ILE A 23 4.53 4.51 6.43
C ILE A 23 6.00 4.12 6.21
N GLY A 24 6.91 4.82 6.89
CA GLY A 24 8.35 4.65 6.72
C GLY A 24 8.93 5.56 5.63
N ARG A 25 8.24 6.65 5.28
CA ARG A 25 8.77 7.70 4.41
C ARG A 25 10.12 8.17 4.93
N PHE A 26 11.13 8.21 4.05
CA PHE A 26 12.49 8.60 4.42
C PHE A 26 12.89 9.87 3.68
N ARG A 27 13.12 10.97 4.43
CA ARG A 27 13.41 12.29 3.86
C ARG A 27 12.30 12.72 2.87
N ASP A 28 12.67 13.54 1.90
CA ASP A 28 11.78 13.96 0.81
C ASP A 28 11.68 12.92 -0.32
N VAL A 29 12.46 11.83 -0.27
CA VAL A 29 12.55 10.84 -1.34
C VAL A 29 12.61 9.39 -0.82
N GLY A 30 11.64 8.59 -1.23
CA GLY A 30 11.65 7.15 -1.04
C GLY A 30 11.22 6.68 0.35
N LEU A 31 11.61 5.45 0.67
CA LEU A 31 11.04 4.65 1.75
C LEU A 31 12.15 3.91 2.50
N ARG A 32 12.14 4.00 3.82
CA ARG A 32 12.97 3.19 4.71
C ARG A 32 12.09 2.42 5.68
N ARG A 33 11.64 1.25 5.23
CA ARG A 33 10.85 0.29 6.00
C ARG A 33 11.61 -1.03 6.05
N LEU A 34 12.58 -1.12 6.96
CA LEU A 34 13.40 -2.33 7.13
C LEU A 34 12.55 -3.44 7.76
N ALA A 35 12.83 -4.70 7.40
CA ALA A 35 12.09 -5.84 7.96
C ALA A 35 12.15 -5.85 9.49
N LEU A 36 11.01 -6.13 10.14
CA LEU A 36 10.83 -6.17 11.60
C LEU A 36 11.04 -4.83 12.33
N SER A 37 11.13 -3.72 11.58
CA SER A 37 11.07 -2.37 12.16
C SER A 37 9.66 -2.03 12.65
N THR A 38 9.54 -0.91 13.37
CA THR A 38 8.23 -0.39 13.80
C THR A 38 7.37 -0.02 12.60
N GLU A 39 7.96 0.60 11.58
CA GLU A 39 7.28 1.00 10.35
C GLU A 39 6.83 -0.23 9.53
N ASP A 40 7.61 -1.31 9.53
CA ASP A 40 7.22 -2.57 8.90
C ASP A 40 6.02 -3.20 9.62
N LYS A 41 5.99 -3.19 10.95
CA LYS A 41 4.81 -3.61 11.72
C LYS A 41 3.58 -2.79 11.35
N ILE A 42 3.68 -1.45 11.34
CA ILE A 42 2.54 -0.57 11.03
C ILE A 42 1.97 -0.87 9.64
N MET A 43 2.83 -1.04 8.63
CA MET A 43 2.37 -1.35 7.28
C MET A 43 1.72 -2.74 7.20
N ARG A 44 2.26 -3.74 7.93
CA ARG A 44 1.67 -5.08 8.00
C ARG A 44 0.30 -5.06 8.67
N ASP A 45 0.16 -4.34 9.78
CA ASP A 45 -1.12 -4.18 10.48
C ASP A 45 -2.15 -3.48 9.56
N GLN A 46 -1.76 -2.41 8.86
CA GLN A 46 -2.61 -1.73 7.88
C GLN A 46 -3.04 -2.64 6.71
N PHE A 47 -2.13 -3.47 6.21
CA PHE A 47 -2.42 -4.42 5.15
C PHE A 47 -3.39 -5.51 5.62
N VAL A 48 -3.20 -6.03 6.84
CA VAL A 48 -4.12 -6.98 7.45
C VAL A 48 -5.51 -6.37 7.56
N ASP A 49 -5.64 -5.14 8.05
CA ASP A 49 -6.91 -4.41 8.16
C ASP A 49 -7.64 -4.28 6.81
N TRP A 50 -6.92 -3.99 5.72
CA TRP A 50 -7.51 -3.96 4.36
C TRP A 50 -7.96 -5.31 3.82
N ALA A 51 -7.39 -6.40 4.34
CA ALA A 51 -7.62 -7.76 3.85
C ALA A 51 -8.61 -8.57 4.70
N GLN A 52 -9.13 -7.99 5.79
CA GLN A 52 -10.22 -8.59 6.59
C GLN A 52 -11.55 -8.50 5.83
#